data_AF-A0A4S9Y7H8-F1
#
_entry.id   AF-A0A4S9Y7H8-F1
#
_cell.length_a   1.000
_cell.length_b   1.000
_cell.length_c   1.000
_cell.angle_alpha   90.00
_cell.angle_beta   90.00
_cell.angle_gamma   90.00
#
_symmetry.space_group_name_H-M   'P 1'
#
loop_
_entity.id
_entity.type
_entity.pdbx_description
1 polymer ?
#
loop_
_entity_poly.entity_id
_entity_poly.type
_entity_poly.pdbx_seq_one_letter_code
_entity_poly.pdbx_strand_id
1 'polypeptide(L)'
;LIVPSTLAKITPRFITQTGESVDFAITLEPDSAMNTALSEVPDRSWNHSQDEILRSEPICVNVETKSDSGNMTESEIQLGIWVSAQYLKLKELLTHNSKPLTLPWLPLLIVKGELWYLLLASHSNGITTLWSRHLIADSSTLTGIYTVISVLQLLFQWANTEYRSWFKDNAVMP
;
A
#
# COMPACT_ATOMS: atom_id res chain seq x y z
N LEU A 1 4.62 -4.60 9.26
CA LEU A 1 6.02 -4.16 9.49
C LEU A 1 6.38 -3.13 8.42
N ILE A 2 7.55 -2.45 8.48
CA ILE A 2 8.08 -1.75 7.28
C ILE A 2 8.96 -2.77 6.55
N VAL A 3 8.66 -3.04 5.28
CA VAL A 3 9.40 -4.01 4.46
C VAL A 3 9.91 -3.34 3.18
N PRO A 4 11.16 -3.61 2.75
CA PRO A 4 11.63 -3.19 1.43
C PRO A 4 10.81 -3.86 0.32
N SER A 5 10.53 -3.13 -0.75
CA SER A 5 9.78 -3.63 -1.91
C SER A 5 10.47 -3.33 -3.25
N THR A 6 11.70 -2.81 -3.23
CA THR A 6 12.49 -2.41 -4.43
C THR A 6 12.73 -3.51 -5.48
N LEU A 7 12.56 -4.79 -5.14
CA LEU A 7 12.69 -5.92 -6.07
C LEU A 7 11.34 -6.54 -6.44
N ALA A 8 10.25 -6.02 -5.87
CA ALA A 8 8.93 -6.62 -5.96
C ALA A 8 8.29 -6.35 -7.32
N LYS A 9 7.94 -7.39 -8.07
CA LYS A 9 7.30 -7.23 -9.38
C LYS A 9 5.79 -7.37 -9.27
N ILE A 10 5.06 -6.47 -9.93
CA ILE A 10 3.61 -6.60 -10.10
C ILE A 10 3.34 -7.86 -10.94
N THR A 11 2.40 -8.69 -10.47
CA THR A 11 1.92 -9.84 -11.22
C THR A 11 1.27 -9.36 -12.53
N PRO A 12 1.66 -9.88 -13.71
CA PRO A 12 1.33 -9.27 -15.00
C PRO A 12 -0.15 -8.95 -15.26
N ARG A 13 -1.07 -9.73 -14.67
CA ARG A 13 -2.52 -9.50 -14.83
C ARG A 13 -3.06 -8.28 -14.08
N PHE A 14 -2.27 -7.68 -13.18
CA PHE A 14 -2.63 -6.48 -12.42
C PHE A 14 -2.00 -5.20 -12.99
N ILE A 15 -1.36 -5.27 -14.16
CA ILE A 15 -0.68 -4.13 -14.76
C ILE A 15 -1.11 -3.94 -16.22
N THR A 16 -1.29 -2.69 -16.63
CA THR A 16 -1.63 -2.32 -18.02
C THR A 16 -0.48 -1.62 -18.74
N GLN A 17 0.58 -1.25 -18.02
CA GLN A 17 1.82 -0.63 -18.50
C GLN A 17 3.02 -1.21 -17.73
N THR A 18 4.24 -1.22 -18.27
CA THR A 18 5.42 -1.63 -17.48
C THR A 18 5.66 -0.63 -16.34
N GLY A 19 5.66 -1.09 -15.09
CA GLY A 19 5.90 -0.27 -13.91
C GLY A 19 6.98 -0.85 -13.01
N GLU A 20 7.78 0.04 -12.41
CA GLU A 20 8.74 -0.30 -11.36
C GLU A 20 8.02 -0.46 -10.01
N SER A 21 8.65 -1.18 -9.10
CA SER A 21 8.18 -1.35 -7.72
C SER A 21 8.26 -0.04 -6.93
N VAL A 22 7.47 0.07 -5.87
CA VAL A 22 7.70 1.11 -4.84
C VAL A 22 8.85 0.68 -3.92
N ASP A 23 9.51 1.63 -3.27
CA ASP A 23 10.71 1.34 -2.46
C ASP A 23 10.42 0.59 -1.15
N PHE A 24 9.37 0.98 -0.41
CA PHE A 24 8.96 0.32 0.83
C PHE A 24 7.45 0.17 0.95
N ALA A 25 7.02 -0.76 1.80
CA ALA A 25 5.63 -0.93 2.19
C ALA A 25 5.49 -1.06 3.71
N ILE A 26 4.40 -0.50 4.26
CA ILE A 26 3.90 -0.87 5.59
C ILE A 26 2.91 -2.01 5.40
N THR A 27 3.15 -3.15 6.05
CA THR A 27 2.33 -4.35 5.97
C THR A 27 1.61 -4.68 7.27
N LEU A 28 0.51 -5.43 7.17
CA LEU A 28 -0.05 -6.15 8.30
C LEU A 28 0.77 -7.40 8.56
N GLU A 29 1.15 -7.61 9.81
CA GLU A 29 1.56 -8.92 10.27
C GLU A 29 0.34 -9.86 10.25
N PRO A 30 0.38 -10.97 9.49
CA PRO A 30 -0.73 -11.91 9.40
C PRO A 30 -0.94 -12.68 10.70
N ASP A 31 -2.18 -12.77 11.15
CA ASP A 31 -2.54 -13.67 12.25
C ASP A 31 -2.77 -15.11 11.75
N SER A 32 -3.05 -16.04 12.68
CA SER A 32 -3.28 -17.44 12.33
C SER A 32 -4.45 -17.64 11.36
N ALA A 33 -5.49 -16.81 11.43
CA ALA A 33 -6.64 -16.91 10.54
C ALA A 33 -6.26 -16.45 9.12
N MET A 34 -5.51 -15.36 9.01
CA MET A 34 -4.96 -14.89 7.74
C MET A 34 -4.02 -15.95 7.15
N ASN A 35 -3.08 -16.49 7.91
CA ASN A 35 -2.18 -17.53 7.41
C ASN A 35 -2.92 -18.78 6.91
N THR A 36 -4.00 -19.16 7.58
CA THR A 36 -4.83 -20.30 7.16
C THR A 36 -5.59 -19.99 5.87
N ALA A 37 -6.20 -18.81 5.77
CA ALA A 37 -6.99 -18.44 4.59
C ALA A 37 -6.13 -18.22 3.33
N LEU A 38 -4.84 -17.95 3.48
CA LEU A 38 -3.95 -17.69 2.34
C LEU A 38 -3.88 -18.86 1.34
N SER A 39 -4.10 -20.10 1.78
CA SER A 39 -4.12 -21.25 0.85
C SER A 39 -5.32 -21.26 -0.09
N GLU A 40 -6.42 -20.63 0.33
CA GLU A 40 -7.72 -20.65 -0.34
C GLU A 40 -7.92 -19.45 -1.27
N VAL A 41 -7.15 -18.37 -1.10
CA VAL A 41 -7.29 -17.18 -1.94
C VAL A 41 -6.53 -17.30 -3.27
N PRO A 42 -6.99 -16.60 -4.33
CA PRO A 42 -6.35 -16.65 -5.65
C PRO A 42 -4.84 -16.35 -5.59
N ASP A 43 -4.07 -17.18 -6.29
CA ASP A 43 -2.60 -17.17 -6.35
C ASP A 43 -1.89 -17.34 -5.00
N ARG A 44 -2.60 -17.71 -3.92
CA ARG A 44 -2.04 -17.76 -2.56
C ARG A 44 -1.28 -16.48 -2.22
N SER A 45 -1.93 -15.35 -2.47
CA SER A 45 -1.34 -14.03 -2.27
C SER A 45 -2.40 -13.05 -1.79
N TRP A 46 -2.06 -12.24 -0.79
CA TRP A 46 -2.83 -11.07 -0.38
C TRP A 46 -2.61 -9.86 -1.28
N ASN A 47 -1.48 -9.81 -1.98
CA ASN A 47 -1.06 -8.65 -2.74
C ASN A 47 -0.89 -8.95 -4.23
N HIS A 48 -0.74 -7.87 -4.99
CA HIS A 48 -0.53 -7.91 -6.44
C HIS A 48 0.93 -8.21 -6.82
N SER A 49 1.81 -8.39 -5.83
CA SER A 49 3.24 -8.62 -6.00
C SER A 49 3.60 -10.11 -6.10
N GLN A 50 4.67 -10.43 -6.82
CA GLN A 50 5.28 -11.75 -6.87
C GLN A 50 6.31 -12.00 -5.75
N ASP A 51 6.69 -10.98 -5.00
CA ASP A 51 7.62 -11.06 -3.88
C ASP A 51 7.08 -11.97 -2.77
N GLU A 52 7.91 -12.88 -2.25
CA GLU A 52 7.47 -13.93 -1.32
C GLU A 52 6.95 -13.37 0.01
N ILE A 53 7.61 -12.36 0.55
CA ILE A 53 7.20 -11.70 1.81
C ILE A 53 5.89 -10.95 1.56
N LEU A 54 5.87 -10.10 0.53
CA LEU A 54 4.68 -9.31 0.21
C LEU A 54 3.50 -10.19 -0.19
N ARG A 55 3.67 -11.40 -0.70
CA ARG A 55 2.52 -12.27 -0.97
C ARG A 55 1.75 -12.65 0.29
N SER A 56 2.46 -12.82 1.40
CA SER A 56 1.87 -13.26 2.67
C SER A 56 1.54 -12.13 3.63
N GLU A 57 2.05 -10.92 3.42
CA GLU A 57 1.81 -9.77 4.30
C GLU A 57 0.99 -8.65 3.61
N PRO A 58 -0.30 -8.44 3.93
CA PRO A 58 -1.13 -7.42 3.28
C PRO A 58 -0.52 -6.01 3.35
N ILE A 59 -0.36 -5.36 2.20
CA ILE A 59 0.15 -3.99 2.13
C ILE A 59 -0.93 -3.03 2.62
N CYS A 60 -0.54 -2.05 3.43
CA CYS A 60 -1.40 -1.01 4.01
C CYS A 60 -1.03 0.38 3.50
N VAL A 61 0.27 0.66 3.41
CA VAL A 61 0.83 1.94 2.98
C VAL A 61 1.99 1.67 2.03
N ASN A 62 2.05 2.39 0.91
CA ASN A 62 3.18 2.33 -0.01
C ASN A 62 4.05 3.57 0.15
N VAL A 63 5.37 3.40 0.08
CA VAL A 63 6.34 4.46 0.28
C VAL A 63 7.30 4.49 -0.91
N GLU A 64 7.40 5.64 -1.54
CA GLU A 64 8.36 5.92 -2.59
C GLU A 64 9.43 6.88 -2.07
N THR A 65 10.70 6.62 -2.37
CA THR A 65 11.80 7.49 -1.96
C THR A 65 12.51 8.08 -3.17
N LYS A 66 12.97 9.32 -3.04
CA LYS A 66 13.77 9.99 -4.05
C LYS A 66 14.86 10.82 -3.41
N SER A 67 15.96 11.00 -4.14
CA SER A 67 16.97 12.01 -3.82
C SER A 67 16.37 13.43 -3.91
N ASP A 68 17.08 14.43 -3.38
CA ASP A 68 16.70 15.85 -3.48
C ASP A 68 16.50 16.33 -4.92
N SER A 69 17.26 15.76 -5.86
CA SER A 69 17.15 16.03 -7.30
C SER A 69 16.04 15.24 -7.99
N GLY A 70 15.40 14.29 -7.31
CA GLY A 70 14.44 13.37 -7.89
C GLY A 70 13.12 14.02 -8.31
N ASN A 71 12.45 13.39 -9.28
CA ASN A 71 11.21 13.87 -9.87
C ASN A 71 9.99 13.40 -9.06
N MET A 72 9.23 14.36 -8.54
CA MET A 72 8.01 14.08 -7.76
C MET A 72 6.87 13.54 -8.62
N THR A 73 6.72 14.03 -9.85
CA THR A 73 5.69 13.54 -10.77
C THR A 73 5.92 12.08 -11.12
N GLU A 74 7.18 11.68 -11.31
CA GLU A 74 7.55 10.28 -11.51
C GLU A 74 7.19 9.41 -10.30
N SER A 75 7.45 9.92 -9.09
CA SER A 75 7.11 9.23 -7.84
C SER A 75 5.59 9.02 -7.70
N GLU A 76 4.80 10.04 -8.03
CA GLU A 76 3.33 9.96 -8.05
C GLU A 76 2.83 8.94 -9.10
N ILE A 77 3.46 8.89 -10.28
CA ILE A 77 3.14 7.90 -11.32
C ILE A 77 3.45 6.48 -10.85
N GLN A 78 4.65 6.26 -10.27
CA GLN A 78 5.06 4.95 -9.76
C GLN A 78 4.12 4.47 -8.66
N LEU A 79 3.84 5.31 -7.65
CA LEU A 79 2.85 5.02 -6.61
C LEU A 79 1.46 4.76 -7.20
N GLY A 80 1.07 5.51 -8.22
CA GLY A 80 -0.23 5.37 -8.88
C GLY A 80 -0.41 4.05 -9.61
N ILE A 81 0.64 3.58 -10.30
CA ILE A 81 0.65 2.26 -10.93
C ILE A 81 0.55 1.16 -9.86
N TRP A 82 1.36 1.25 -8.82
CA TRP A 82 1.43 0.25 -7.76
C TRP A 82 0.12 0.15 -6.96
N VAL A 83 -0.44 1.28 -6.51
CA VAL A 83 -1.70 1.28 -5.75
C VAL A 83 -2.89 0.87 -6.63
N SER A 84 -2.86 1.16 -7.94
CA SER A 84 -3.88 0.67 -8.87
C SER A 84 -3.88 -0.85 -8.97
N ALA A 85 -2.70 -1.45 -9.09
CA ALA A 85 -2.55 -2.90 -9.06
C ALA A 85 -3.01 -3.50 -7.72
N GLN A 86 -2.70 -2.83 -6.60
CA GLN A 86 -3.21 -3.22 -5.28
C GLN A 86 -4.73 -3.21 -5.22
N TYR A 87 -5.40 -2.18 -5.74
CA TYR A 87 -6.86 -2.14 -5.79
C TYR A 87 -7.45 -3.26 -6.65
N LEU A 88 -6.81 -3.61 -7.78
CA LEU A 88 -7.27 -4.75 -8.58
C LEU A 88 -7.16 -6.07 -7.83
N LYS A 89 -6.09 -6.27 -7.05
CA LYS A 89 -5.97 -7.45 -6.18
C LYS A 89 -7.03 -7.47 -5.09
N LEU A 90 -7.26 -6.34 -4.40
CA LEU A 90 -8.30 -6.26 -3.38
C LEU A 90 -9.69 -6.58 -3.97
N LYS A 91 -10.00 -6.06 -5.17
CA LYS A 91 -11.25 -6.40 -5.87
C LYS A 91 -11.37 -7.89 -6.17
N GLU A 92 -10.29 -8.54 -6.57
CA GLU A 92 -10.29 -9.99 -6.78
C GLU A 92 -10.61 -10.72 -5.48
N LEU A 93 -9.96 -10.37 -4.36
CA LEU A 93 -10.21 -11.02 -3.07
C LEU A 93 -11.66 -10.83 -2.61
N LEU A 94 -12.20 -9.61 -2.73
CA LEU A 94 -13.60 -9.33 -2.42
C LEU A 94 -14.56 -10.12 -3.33
N THR A 95 -14.25 -10.22 -4.63
CA THR A 95 -15.06 -10.99 -5.59
C THR A 95 -15.05 -12.48 -5.24
N HIS A 96 -13.87 -13.02 -4.92
CA HIS A 96 -13.71 -14.41 -4.48
C HIS A 96 -14.59 -14.72 -3.26
N ASN A 97 -14.66 -13.79 -2.32
CA ASN A 97 -15.44 -13.94 -1.08
C ASN A 97 -16.89 -13.45 -1.21
N SER A 98 -17.37 -13.16 -2.44
CA SER A 98 -18.73 -12.64 -2.71
C SER A 98 -19.08 -11.39 -1.89
N LYS A 99 -18.11 -10.51 -1.63
CA LYS A 99 -18.27 -9.27 -0.86
C LYS A 99 -18.62 -8.09 -1.77
N PRO A 100 -19.31 -7.07 -1.25
CA PRO A 100 -19.48 -5.80 -1.95
C PRO A 100 -18.12 -5.19 -2.32
N LEU A 101 -18.01 -4.63 -3.53
CA LEU A 101 -16.77 -4.02 -4.04
C LEU A 101 -16.49 -2.61 -3.44
N THR A 102 -16.63 -2.49 -2.12
CA THR A 102 -16.33 -1.27 -1.37
C THR A 102 -14.89 -1.32 -0.87
N LEU A 103 -14.01 -0.61 -1.57
CA LEU A 103 -12.58 -0.56 -1.28
C LEU A 103 -12.26 0.59 -0.31
N PRO A 104 -11.25 0.43 0.56
CA PRO A 104 -10.86 1.45 1.50
C PRO A 104 -10.02 2.51 0.78
N TRP A 105 -9.80 3.62 1.47
CA TRP A 105 -8.75 4.55 1.10
C TRP A 105 -7.39 3.98 1.50
N LEU A 106 -6.37 4.19 0.67
CA LEU A 106 -5.02 3.72 0.92
C LEU A 106 -4.06 4.91 1.07
N PRO A 107 -3.39 5.08 2.22
CA PRO A 107 -2.33 6.07 2.38
C PRO A 107 -1.10 5.72 1.55
N LEU A 108 -0.42 6.76 1.06
CA LEU A 108 0.84 6.65 0.33
C LEU A 108 1.80 7.72 0.85
N LEU A 109 3.09 7.39 0.91
CA LEU A 109 4.13 8.33 1.31
C LEU A 109 5.12 8.56 0.18
N ILE A 110 5.56 9.80 0.04
CA ILE A 110 6.76 10.13 -0.74
C ILE A 110 7.78 10.76 0.21
N VAL A 111 8.99 10.21 0.23
CA VAL A 111 10.14 10.79 0.93
C VAL A 111 11.11 11.33 -0.11
N LYS A 112 11.20 12.65 -0.23
CA LYS A 112 12.13 13.31 -1.14
C LYS A 112 13.18 14.05 -0.33
N GLY A 113 14.37 13.47 -0.23
CA GLY A 113 15.39 13.96 0.68
C GLY A 113 14.89 13.98 2.12
N GLU A 114 14.84 15.17 2.71
CA GLU A 114 14.35 15.40 4.06
C GLU A 114 12.83 15.69 4.12
N LEU A 115 12.18 15.86 2.96
CA LEU A 115 10.76 16.24 2.90
C LEU A 115 9.87 15.00 2.80
N TRP A 116 8.89 14.93 3.70
CA TRP A 116 7.91 13.85 3.76
C TRP A 116 6.55 14.36 3.29
N TYR A 117 5.94 13.62 2.36
CA TYR A 117 4.62 13.92 1.81
C TYR A 117 3.67 12.76 2.04
N LEU A 118 2.42 13.06 2.36
CA LEU A 118 1.31 12.12 2.42
C LEU A 118 0.38 12.34 1.22
N LEU A 119 0.01 11.25 0.56
CA LEU A 119 -1.06 11.17 -0.42
C LEU A 119 -2.10 10.17 0.06
N LEU A 120 -3.32 10.32 -0.44
CA LEU A 120 -4.37 9.31 -0.30
C LEU A 120 -4.74 8.81 -1.68
N ALA A 121 -4.99 7.52 -1.81
CA ALA A 121 -5.59 6.94 -2.99
C ALA A 121 -6.99 6.43 -2.66
N SER A 122 -7.89 6.50 -3.65
CA SER A 122 -9.19 5.82 -3.64
C SER A 122 -9.40 5.08 -4.94
N HIS A 123 -10.27 4.07 -4.92
CA HIS A 123 -10.74 3.43 -6.15
C HIS A 123 -12.27 3.40 -6.17
N SER A 124 -12.85 4.02 -7.19
CA SER A 124 -14.31 4.04 -7.41
C SER A 124 -14.61 3.99 -8.89
N ASN A 125 -15.69 3.29 -9.27
CA ASN A 125 -16.12 3.18 -10.66
C ASN A 125 -15.04 2.71 -11.65
N GLY A 126 -14.11 1.85 -11.20
CA GLY A 126 -13.01 1.34 -12.01
C GLY A 126 -11.82 2.28 -12.15
N ILE A 127 -11.86 3.47 -11.53
CA ILE A 127 -10.81 4.48 -11.61
C ILE A 127 -10.11 4.59 -10.26
N THR A 128 -8.78 4.50 -10.30
CA THR A 128 -7.92 4.86 -9.17
C THR A 128 -7.61 6.34 -9.23
N THR A 129 -7.83 7.05 -8.13
CA THR A 129 -7.54 8.49 -7.99
C THR A 129 -6.50 8.68 -6.91
N LEU A 130 -5.38 9.34 -7.26
CA LEU A 130 -4.42 9.86 -6.30
C LEU A 130 -4.80 11.30 -5.96
N TRP A 131 -4.98 11.56 -4.68
CA TRP A 131 -5.35 12.87 -4.18
C TRP A 131 -4.09 13.70 -3.91
N SER A 132 -4.25 15.03 -3.94
CA SER A 132 -3.14 15.97 -3.88
C SER A 132 -2.19 15.70 -2.71
N ARG A 133 -0.89 15.67 -3.01
CA ARG A 133 0.16 15.51 -2.00
C ARG A 133 0.15 16.63 -0.98
N HIS A 134 0.30 16.24 0.29
CA HIS A 134 0.40 17.15 1.42
C HIS A 134 1.77 17.01 2.06
N LEU A 135 2.52 18.12 2.18
CA LEU A 135 3.77 18.14 2.93
C LEU A 135 3.46 17.94 4.41
N ILE A 136 3.94 16.85 5.00
CA ILE A 136 3.69 16.55 6.43
C ILE A 136 4.85 17.00 7.32
N ALA A 137 6.09 16.93 6.85
CA ALA A 137 7.26 17.25 7.67
C ALA A 137 8.52 17.49 6.85
N ASP A 138 9.45 18.21 7.48
CA ASP A 138 10.85 18.36 7.06
C ASP A 138 11.75 17.73 8.15
N SER A 139 12.29 16.55 7.86
CA SER A 139 13.12 15.77 8.79
C SER A 139 14.53 16.32 9.01
N SER A 140 14.89 17.45 8.41
CA SER A 140 16.09 18.22 8.77
C SER A 140 15.97 18.89 10.14
N THR A 141 14.73 19.06 10.60
CA THR A 141 14.41 19.73 11.87
C THR A 141 14.03 18.73 12.95
N LEU A 142 14.35 19.04 14.22
CA LEU A 142 13.94 18.20 15.36
C LEU A 142 12.42 18.02 15.42
N THR A 143 11.67 19.11 15.23
CA THR A 143 10.19 19.07 15.20
C THR A 143 9.70 18.20 14.06
N GLY A 144 10.25 18.32 12.87
CA GLY A 144 9.84 17.52 11.73
C GLY A 144 10.15 16.03 11.92
N ILE A 145 11.28 15.67 12.55
CA ILE A 145 11.55 14.27 12.96
C ILE A 145 10.44 13.74 13.86
N TYR A 146 10.05 14.48 14.90
CA TYR A 146 8.94 14.07 15.78
C TYR A 146 7.61 13.98 15.04
N THR A 147 7.35 14.89 14.09
CA THR A 147 6.15 14.82 13.24
C THR A 147 6.15 13.57 12.38
N VAL A 148 7.26 13.22 11.72
CA VAL A 148 7.39 11.98 10.93
C VAL A 148 7.10 10.76 11.80
N ILE A 149 7.73 10.66 12.98
CA ILE A 149 7.50 9.56 13.91
C ILE A 149 6.02 9.47 14.30
N SER A 150 5.40 10.60 14.62
CA SER A 150 3.99 10.65 15.01
C SER A 150 3.05 10.21 13.88
N VAL A 151 3.32 10.66 12.65
CA VAL A 151 2.53 10.25 11.48
C VAL A 151 2.69 8.75 11.20
N LEU A 152 3.91 8.21 11.29
CA LEU A 152 4.13 6.77 11.12
C LEU A 152 3.41 5.97 12.21
N GLN A 153 3.42 6.43 13.47
CA GLN A 153 2.65 5.81 14.56
C GLN A 153 1.16 5.81 14.28
N LEU A 154 0.61 6.92 13.78
CA LEU A 154 -0.80 7.02 13.39
C LEU A 154 -1.14 6.07 12.24
N LEU A 155 -0.27 5.95 11.24
CA LEU A 155 -0.43 5.00 10.13
C LEU A 155 -0.37 3.55 10.62
N PHE A 156 0.52 3.22 11.56
CA PHE A 156 0.55 1.89 12.18
C PHE A 156 -0.69 1.60 13.01
N GLN A 157 -1.20 2.57 13.74
CA GLN A 157 -2.44 2.44 14.49
C GLN A 157 -3.59 2.18 13.52
N TRP A 158 -3.79 3.04 12.52
CA TRP A 158 -4.81 2.87 11.49
C TRP A 158 -4.72 1.51 10.79
N ALA A 159 -3.51 1.08 10.43
CA ALA A 159 -3.28 -0.21 9.80
C ALA A 159 -3.78 -1.35 10.72
N ASN A 160 -3.40 -1.33 11.99
CA ASN A 160 -3.74 -2.41 12.93
C ASN A 160 -5.17 -2.35 13.48
N THR A 161 -5.87 -1.23 13.35
CA THR A 161 -7.27 -1.10 13.78
C THR A 161 -8.22 -1.17 12.59
N GLU A 162 -8.34 -0.07 11.85
CA GLU A 162 -9.36 0.12 10.82
C GLU A 162 -9.09 -0.75 9.59
N TYR A 163 -7.88 -0.70 9.05
CA TYR A 163 -7.53 -1.47 7.86
C TYR A 163 -7.54 -2.97 8.14
N ARG A 164 -6.97 -3.41 9.27
CA ARG A 164 -7.00 -4.83 9.67
C ARG A 164 -8.43 -5.34 9.83
N SER A 165 -9.32 -4.60 10.49
CA SER A 165 -10.72 -5.01 10.63
C SER A 165 -11.37 -5.15 9.25
N TRP A 166 -11.26 -4.10 8.42
CA TRP A 166 -11.79 -4.12 7.06
C TRP A 166 -11.23 -5.30 6.23
N PHE A 167 -9.92 -5.53 6.28
CA PHE A 167 -9.26 -6.58 5.52
C PHE A 167 -9.75 -7.97 5.95
N LYS A 168 -9.90 -8.22 7.26
CA LYS A 168 -10.42 -9.49 7.77
C LYS A 168 -11.87 -9.73 7.35
N ASP A 169 -12.72 -8.71 7.46
CA ASP A 169 -14.15 -8.82 7.16
C ASP A 169 -14.46 -9.03 5.68
N ASN A 170 -13.55 -8.61 4.79
CA ASN A 170 -13.77 -8.58 3.34
C ASN A 170 -12.82 -9.48 2.54
N ALA A 171 -11.54 -9.55 2.87
CA ALA A 171 -10.53 -10.25 2.08
C ALA A 171 -10.12 -11.63 2.64
N VAL A 172 -10.24 -11.85 3.96
CA VAL A 172 -9.78 -13.10 4.62
C VAL A 172 -10.89 -14.14 4.72
N MET A 173 -12.12 -13.72 5.00
CA MET A 173 -13.26 -14.64 5.19
C MET A 173 -13.60 -15.39 3.88
N PRO A 174 -13.64 -16.73 3.87
CA PRO A 174 -14.41 -17.47 2.88
C PRO A 174 -15.91 -17.17 2.99
#